data_AF-A0A136KRZ8-F1
#
_entry.id   AF-A0A136KRZ8-F1
#
_cell.length_a   1.000
_cell.length_b   1.000
_cell.length_c   1.000
_cell.angle_alpha   90.00
_cell.angle_beta   90.00
_cell.angle_gamma   90.00
#
_symmetry.space_group_name_H-M   'P 1'
#
loop_
_entity.id
_entity.type
_entity.pdbx_description
1 polymer ?
#
loop_
_entity_poly.entity_id
_entity_poly.type
_entity_poly.pdbx_seq_one_letter_code
_entity_poly.pdbx_strand_id
1 'polypeptide(L)'
;MIDWYPDLPPKILSAGHEVGLHCQIHRRLTDINEIEKDFKASAEWRKKYNVQGYRAPMINTVEGVYPLLEKYNFTYSSSVYAPSGNVIQKGKISEVPVSTFPLLSKPKKISAPRNMNLSLVIRGEFPYGSSMMSGLFPKTVFNIIEKELKAGLSPVIFLHPYEIISPQNFYKKNSP
;
A
#
# COMPACT_ATOMS: atom_id res chain seq x y z
N MET A 1 -1.34 -5.51 15.37
CA MET A 1 -1.75 -6.76 14.66
C MET A 1 -1.12 -7.98 15.31
N ILE A 2 0.21 -8.03 15.45
CA ILE A 2 0.92 -9.20 15.97
C ILE A 2 0.51 -9.54 17.40
N ASP A 3 0.29 -8.55 18.25
CA ASP A 3 -0.12 -8.80 19.64
C ASP A 3 -1.56 -9.32 19.75
N TRP A 4 -2.41 -9.00 18.78
CA TRP A 4 -3.83 -9.40 18.79
C TRP A 4 -4.04 -10.74 18.08
N TYR A 5 -3.22 -11.05 17.07
CA TYR A 5 -3.30 -12.27 16.26
C TYR A 5 -1.89 -12.82 15.97
N PRO A 6 -1.19 -13.36 16.99
CA PRO A 6 0.21 -13.79 16.86
C PRO A 6 0.41 -14.93 15.87
N ASP A 7 -0.62 -15.73 15.61
CA ASP A 7 -0.59 -16.87 14.69
C ASP A 7 -0.73 -16.46 13.22
N LEU A 8 -1.11 -15.20 12.94
CA LEU A 8 -1.40 -14.76 11.58
C LEU A 8 -0.15 -14.66 10.70
N PRO A 9 0.97 -14.02 11.12
CA PRO A 9 2.18 -13.98 10.28
C PRO A 9 2.73 -15.38 9.94
N PRO A 10 2.85 -16.34 10.88
CA PRO A 10 3.24 -17.71 10.54
C PRO A 10 2.34 -18.36 9.50
N LYS A 11 1.01 -18.18 9.59
CA LYS A 11 0.06 -18.74 8.61
C LYS A 11 0.27 -18.14 7.23
N ILE A 12 0.40 -16.81 7.13
CA ILE A 12 0.67 -16.10 5.87
C ILE A 12 1.97 -16.62 5.24
N LEU A 13 3.04 -16.73 6.02
CA LEU A 13 4.34 -17.23 5.55
C LEU A 13 4.27 -18.70 5.13
N SER A 14 3.57 -19.56 5.89
CA SER A 14 3.42 -20.99 5.55
C SER A 14 2.66 -21.23 4.25
N ALA A 15 1.83 -20.27 3.84
CA ALA A 15 1.15 -20.28 2.55
C ALA A 15 2.02 -19.74 1.39
N GLY A 16 3.27 -19.35 1.65
CA GLY A 16 4.20 -18.82 0.65
C GLY A 16 4.03 -17.32 0.36
N HIS A 17 3.32 -16.58 1.21
CA HIS A 17 3.12 -15.13 1.06
C HIS A 17 4.10 -14.31 1.91
N GLU A 18 4.44 -13.12 1.43
CA GLU A 18 5.24 -12.15 2.19
C GLU A 18 4.41 -11.45 3.28
N VAL A 19 5.08 -11.09 4.39
CA VAL A 19 4.56 -10.17 5.41
C VAL A 19 5.34 -8.87 5.35
N GLY A 20 4.65 -7.74 5.08
CA GLY A 20 5.22 -6.40 5.10
C GLY A 20 4.96 -5.63 6.40
N LEU A 21 5.72 -4.55 6.66
CA LEU A 21 5.44 -3.62 7.75
C LEU A 21 4.42 -2.56 7.31
N HIS A 22 3.34 -2.41 8.10
CA HIS A 22 2.33 -1.36 7.93
C HIS A 22 2.16 -0.51 9.20
N CYS A 23 3.27 -0.23 9.86
CA CYS A 23 3.38 0.48 11.14
C CYS A 23 2.83 -0.30 12.35
N GLN A 24 3.11 0.21 13.55
CA GLN A 24 2.69 -0.43 14.79
C GLN A 24 1.21 -0.15 15.09
N ILE A 25 0.83 1.12 14.91
CA ILE A 25 -0.54 1.60 15.07
C ILE A 25 -0.92 2.31 13.77
N HIS A 26 -2.11 2.04 13.25
CA HIS A 26 -2.59 2.64 12.02
C HIS A 26 -2.96 4.11 12.24
N ARG A 27 -1.96 4.98 12.17
CA ARG A 27 -2.07 6.45 12.31
C ARG A 27 -1.38 7.14 11.14
N ARG A 28 -1.76 8.39 10.88
CA ARG A 28 -1.09 9.19 9.85
C ARG A 28 0.35 9.46 10.25
N LEU A 29 1.29 9.10 9.38
CA LEU A 29 2.72 9.28 9.62
C LEU A 29 3.28 10.35 8.69
N THR A 30 3.46 11.55 9.24
CA THR A 30 4.09 12.69 8.55
C THR A 30 5.39 13.12 9.22
N ASP A 31 5.71 12.57 10.39
CA ASP A 31 6.95 12.82 11.12
C ASP A 31 7.90 11.63 11.01
N ILE A 32 9.12 11.89 10.53
CA ILE A 32 10.17 10.88 10.37
C ILE A 32 10.57 10.23 11.70
N ASN A 33 10.55 10.99 12.80
CA ASN A 33 10.93 10.48 14.13
C ASN A 33 9.91 9.46 14.62
N GLU A 34 8.64 9.69 14.33
CA GLU A 34 7.57 8.77 14.65
C GLU A 34 7.63 7.49 13.81
N ILE A 35 7.98 7.61 12.53
CA ILE A 35 8.21 6.44 11.67
C ILE A 35 9.39 5.61 12.21
N GLU A 36 10.48 6.27 12.61
CA GLU A 36 11.64 5.57 13.16
C GLU A 36 11.33 4.85 14.47
N LYS A 37 10.49 5.44 15.34
CA LYS A 37 10.00 4.77 16.55
C LYS A 37 9.30 3.45 16.22
N ASP A 38 8.42 3.45 15.21
CA ASP A 38 7.74 2.24 14.75
C ASP A 38 8.73 1.19 14.20
N PHE A 39 9.80 1.61 13.51
CA PHE A 39 10.82 0.70 12.98
C PHE A 39 11.66 0.04 14.08
N LYS A 40 11.98 0.80 15.14
CA LYS A 40 12.66 0.30 16.35
C LYS A 40 11.75 -0.67 17.11
N ALA A 41 10.50 -0.28 17.36
CA ALA A 41 9.54 -1.12 18.07
C ALA A 41 9.20 -2.42 17.31
N SER A 42 9.34 -2.43 15.98
CA SER A 42 9.09 -3.60 15.15
C SER A 42 10.32 -4.48 14.88
N ALA A 43 11.50 -4.11 15.38
CA ALA A 43 12.77 -4.73 14.96
C ALA A 43 12.81 -6.26 15.16
N GLU A 44 12.43 -6.74 16.34
CA GLU A 44 12.46 -8.16 16.71
C GLU A 44 11.61 -9.01 15.76
N TRP A 45 10.34 -8.63 15.55
CA TRP A 45 9.45 -9.42 14.72
C TRP A 45 9.75 -9.27 13.22
N ARG A 46 10.22 -8.09 12.78
CA ARG A 46 10.66 -7.91 11.39
C ARG A 46 11.81 -8.85 11.06
N LYS A 47 12.76 -9.01 11.99
CA LYS A 47 13.85 -9.98 11.87
C LYS A 47 13.30 -11.41 11.85
N LYS A 48 12.40 -11.75 12.78
CA LYS A 48 11.78 -13.10 12.88
C LYS A 48 11.08 -13.51 11.59
N TYR A 49 10.38 -12.59 10.93
CA TYR A 49 9.56 -12.87 9.75
C TYR A 49 10.19 -12.38 8.43
N ASN A 50 11.47 -12.00 8.44
CA ASN A 50 12.21 -11.51 7.27
C ASN A 50 11.44 -10.44 6.48
N VAL A 51 10.95 -9.41 7.17
CA VAL A 51 10.14 -8.35 6.56
C VAL A 51 11.01 -7.46 5.68
N GLN A 52 10.68 -7.38 4.39
CA GLN A 52 11.43 -6.60 3.40
C GLN A 52 10.65 -5.39 2.88
N GLY A 53 9.33 -5.50 2.78
CA GLY A 53 8.44 -4.42 2.36
C GLY A 53 7.95 -3.50 3.47
N TYR A 54 7.82 -2.21 3.13
CA TYR A 54 7.12 -1.21 3.94
C TYR A 54 5.94 -0.60 3.18
N ARG A 55 4.83 -0.34 3.88
CA ARG A 55 3.75 0.50 3.37
C ARG A 55 3.32 1.47 4.46
N ALA A 56 3.33 2.76 4.19
CA ALA A 56 2.79 3.73 5.13
C ALA A 56 1.26 3.63 5.23
N PRO A 57 0.67 3.73 6.44
CA PRO A 57 -0.76 3.89 6.65
C PRO A 57 -1.33 4.98 5.76
N MET A 58 -2.53 4.74 5.21
CA MET A 58 -3.24 5.67 4.33
C MET A 58 -2.47 6.04 3.04
N ILE A 59 -1.39 5.32 2.71
CA ILE A 59 -0.50 5.61 1.56
C ILE A 59 -0.01 7.07 1.66
N ASN A 60 0.37 7.46 2.88
CA ASN A 60 0.83 8.80 3.19
C ASN A 60 2.18 8.70 3.89
N THR A 61 3.23 9.09 3.18
CA THR A 61 4.60 9.13 3.69
C THR A 61 5.29 10.43 3.29
N VAL A 62 6.51 10.65 3.79
CA VAL A 62 7.38 11.79 3.47
C VAL A 62 8.62 11.33 2.72
N GLU A 63 9.25 12.18 1.91
CA GLU A 63 10.48 11.83 1.17
C GLU A 63 11.64 11.40 2.08
N GLY A 64 11.74 11.98 3.28
CA GLY A 64 12.76 11.60 4.26
C GLY A 64 12.66 10.14 4.73
N VAL A 65 11.57 9.42 4.42
CA VAL A 65 11.41 8.02 4.81
C VAL A 65 12.39 7.10 4.09
N TYR A 66 12.80 7.39 2.85
CA TYR A 66 13.57 6.44 2.05
C TYR A 66 14.96 6.16 2.62
N PRO A 67 15.77 7.16 3.03
CA PRO A 67 17.02 6.88 3.75
C PRO A 67 16.81 6.10 5.04
N LEU A 68 15.69 6.32 5.73
CA LEU A 68 15.34 5.59 6.93
C LEU A 68 15.02 4.11 6.62
N LEU A 69 14.28 3.84 5.55
CA LEU A 69 14.01 2.48 5.09
C LEU A 69 15.31 1.72 4.80
N GLU A 70 16.27 2.37 4.14
CA GLU A 70 17.60 1.77 3.89
C GLU A 70 18.32 1.43 5.19
N LYS A 71 18.35 2.38 6.14
CA LYS A 71 18.98 2.19 7.46
C LYS A 71 18.41 0.98 8.21
N TYR A 72 17.13 0.67 8.03
CA TYR A 72 16.44 -0.43 8.71
C TYR A 72 16.26 -1.69 7.85
N ASN A 73 17.02 -1.80 6.75
CA ASN A 73 17.12 -2.96 5.86
C ASN A 73 15.82 -3.33 5.12
N PHE A 74 14.95 -2.35 4.86
CA PHE A 74 13.87 -2.56 3.89
C PHE A 74 14.45 -2.54 2.46
N THR A 75 13.83 -3.28 1.55
CA THR A 75 14.25 -3.31 0.14
C THR A 75 13.30 -2.50 -0.74
N TYR A 76 12.03 -2.40 -0.35
CA TYR A 76 11.03 -1.68 -1.11
C TYR A 76 10.00 -0.99 -0.21
N SER A 77 9.32 0.00 -0.77
CA SER A 77 8.15 0.63 -0.18
C SER A 77 7.01 0.69 -1.18
N SER A 78 5.77 0.71 -0.69
CA SER A 78 4.56 0.87 -1.51
C SER A 78 3.62 1.86 -0.84
N SER A 79 4.07 3.11 -0.76
CA SER A 79 3.53 4.17 0.10
C SER A 79 3.12 5.44 -0.65
N VAL A 80 3.19 5.43 -1.99
CA VAL A 80 2.70 6.50 -2.86
C VAL A 80 1.79 5.96 -3.97
N TYR A 81 1.04 6.85 -4.62
CA TYR A 81 0.26 6.55 -5.82
C TYR A 81 1.01 6.91 -7.11
N ALA A 82 0.89 6.11 -8.16
CA ALA A 82 1.37 6.44 -9.52
C ALA A 82 0.67 5.57 -10.58
N PRO A 83 0.77 5.89 -11.88
CA PRO A 83 0.30 4.98 -12.91
C PRO A 83 0.95 3.59 -12.79
N SER A 84 0.26 2.54 -13.22
CA SER A 84 0.79 1.18 -13.11
C SER A 84 2.07 0.96 -13.92
N GLY A 85 2.82 -0.08 -13.54
CA GLY A 85 4.10 -0.42 -14.15
C GLY A 85 5.26 0.52 -13.82
N ASN A 86 5.06 1.51 -12.95
CA ASN A 86 6.15 2.35 -12.46
C ASN A 86 6.82 1.70 -11.25
N VAL A 87 8.13 1.53 -11.30
CA VAL A 87 8.97 1.31 -10.11
C VAL A 87 9.92 2.49 -10.04
N ILE A 88 9.95 3.18 -8.90
CA ILE A 88 10.71 4.42 -8.73
C ILE A 88 11.87 4.12 -7.79
N GLN A 89 13.09 4.33 -8.27
CA GLN A 89 14.26 4.14 -7.42
C GLN A 89 14.47 5.36 -6.50
N LYS A 90 14.54 5.11 -5.20
CA LYS A 90 14.77 6.09 -4.13
C LYS A 90 15.99 5.67 -3.32
N GLY A 91 17.17 6.02 -3.81
CA GLY A 91 18.43 5.49 -3.28
C GLY A 91 18.52 4.00 -3.54
N LYS A 92 18.60 3.17 -2.50
CA LYS A 92 18.56 1.71 -2.56
C LYS A 92 17.15 1.13 -2.43
N ILE A 93 16.15 1.96 -2.13
CA ILE A 93 14.76 1.51 -2.00
C ILE A 93 14.05 1.57 -3.34
N SER A 94 13.40 0.48 -3.71
CA SER A 94 12.43 0.48 -4.81
C SER A 94 11.07 0.91 -4.28
N GLU A 95 10.56 2.06 -4.71
CA GLU A 95 9.18 2.45 -4.45
C GLU A 95 8.29 1.84 -5.53
N VAL A 96 7.36 0.97 -5.11
CA VAL A 96 6.38 0.24 -5.92
C VAL A 96 5.01 0.87 -5.65
N PRO A 97 4.60 1.90 -6.42
CA PRO A 97 3.43 2.70 -6.10
C PRO A 97 2.13 1.93 -6.25
N VAL A 98 1.14 2.29 -5.43
CA VAL A 98 -0.24 1.87 -5.64
C VAL A 98 -0.79 2.51 -6.91
N SER A 99 -1.47 1.71 -7.72
CA SER A 99 -1.73 2.10 -9.10
C SER A 99 -2.87 3.11 -9.25
N THR A 100 -2.65 4.07 -10.14
CA THR A 100 -3.62 5.03 -10.66
C THR A 100 -3.81 4.83 -12.15
N PHE A 101 -4.94 5.26 -12.67
CA PHE A 101 -5.22 5.30 -14.09
C PHE A 101 -5.23 6.76 -14.56
N PRO A 102 -4.28 7.20 -15.40
CA PRO A 102 -4.24 8.58 -15.89
C PRO A 102 -5.33 8.80 -16.95
N LEU A 103 -6.27 9.70 -16.66
CA LEU A 103 -7.37 10.10 -17.55
C LEU A 103 -6.98 11.26 -18.47
N LEU A 104 -6.10 12.16 -18.01
CA LEU A 104 -5.69 13.35 -18.76
C LEU A 104 -4.24 13.25 -19.22
N SER A 105 -3.30 13.26 -18.29
CA SER A 105 -1.86 13.21 -18.60
C SER A 105 -1.11 12.40 -17.56
N LYS A 106 0.01 11.79 -17.98
CA LYS A 106 0.88 11.05 -17.04
C LYS A 106 1.67 12.05 -16.19
N PRO A 107 1.78 11.84 -14.87
CA PRO A 107 2.61 12.69 -14.01
C PRO A 107 4.08 12.61 -14.44
N LYS A 108 4.72 13.78 -14.61
CA LYS A 108 6.13 13.86 -15.04
C LYS A 108 7.13 13.52 -13.92
N LYS A 109 6.75 13.76 -12.67
CA LYS A 109 7.58 13.50 -11.48
C LYS A 109 6.71 12.91 -10.39
N ILE A 110 7.23 11.87 -9.73
CA ILE A 110 6.56 11.19 -8.63
C ILE A 110 7.42 11.37 -7.38
N SER A 111 6.87 12.03 -6.39
CA SER A 111 7.50 12.27 -5.09
C SER A 111 6.47 12.12 -3.98
N ALA A 112 6.92 11.66 -2.82
CA ALA A 112 6.16 11.69 -1.58
C ALA A 112 6.03 13.14 -1.05
N PRO A 113 4.95 13.49 -0.33
CA PRO A 113 3.72 12.71 -0.19
C PRO A 113 2.92 12.70 -1.49
N ARG A 114 2.37 11.54 -1.84
CA ARG A 114 1.41 11.40 -2.95
C ARG A 114 0.37 10.34 -2.59
N ASN A 115 -0.54 10.77 -1.73
CA ASN A 115 -1.64 9.99 -1.20
C ASN A 115 -2.92 10.18 -2.03
N MET A 116 -3.96 9.42 -1.70
CA MET A 116 -5.29 9.56 -2.30
C MET A 116 -5.96 10.83 -1.76
N ASN A 117 -5.69 11.96 -2.39
CA ASN A 117 -6.29 13.25 -2.04
C ASN A 117 -6.97 13.89 -3.26
N LEU A 118 -7.69 14.99 -3.04
CA LEU A 118 -8.39 15.70 -4.10
C LEU A 118 -7.44 16.19 -5.21
N SER A 119 -6.18 16.52 -4.89
CA SER A 119 -5.19 16.93 -5.89
C SER A 119 -4.87 15.82 -6.88
N LEU A 120 -4.79 14.57 -6.44
CA LEU A 120 -4.58 13.42 -7.33
C LEU A 120 -5.72 13.31 -8.36
N VAL A 121 -6.96 13.43 -7.89
CA VAL A 121 -8.16 13.34 -8.75
C VAL A 121 -8.27 14.56 -9.67
N ILE A 122 -8.06 15.78 -9.17
CA ILE A 122 -8.07 17.02 -9.98
C ILE A 122 -7.01 16.97 -11.08
N ARG A 123 -5.87 16.33 -10.84
CA ARG A 123 -4.81 16.12 -11.85
C ARG A 123 -5.18 15.05 -12.89
N GLY A 124 -6.39 14.51 -12.83
CA GLY A 124 -6.93 13.57 -13.80
C GLY A 124 -6.44 12.16 -13.60
N GLU A 125 -6.25 11.72 -12.37
CA GLU A 125 -5.87 10.33 -12.06
C GLU A 125 -6.94 9.64 -11.22
N PHE A 126 -7.35 8.45 -11.68
CA PHE A 126 -8.29 7.60 -10.97
C PHE A 126 -7.53 6.56 -10.14
N PRO A 127 -7.55 6.61 -8.80
CA PRO A 127 -6.74 5.75 -7.92
C PRO A 127 -7.34 4.34 -7.77
N TYR A 128 -7.45 3.60 -8.87
CA TYR A 128 -8.11 2.30 -8.91
C TYR A 128 -7.43 1.23 -8.04
N GLY A 129 -6.14 1.39 -7.71
CA GLY A 129 -5.41 0.50 -6.80
C GLY A 129 -5.90 0.57 -5.35
N SER A 130 -6.76 1.54 -5.03
CA SER A 130 -7.38 1.71 -3.72
C SER A 130 -8.50 0.71 -3.47
N SER A 131 -8.50 0.11 -2.28
CA SER A 131 -9.61 -0.77 -1.85
C SER A 131 -10.95 -0.03 -1.83
N MET A 132 -10.95 1.24 -1.46
CA MET A 132 -12.14 2.11 -1.49
C MET A 132 -12.72 2.22 -2.89
N MET A 133 -11.87 2.38 -3.92
CA MET A 133 -12.33 2.46 -5.31
C MET A 133 -12.86 1.11 -5.80
N SER A 134 -12.26 0.01 -5.35
CA SER A 134 -12.75 -1.34 -5.64
C SER A 134 -14.15 -1.58 -5.06
N GLY A 135 -14.43 -1.05 -3.87
CA GLY A 135 -15.76 -1.11 -3.25
C GLY A 135 -16.81 -0.22 -3.93
N LEU A 136 -16.45 1.02 -4.27
CA LEU A 136 -17.39 1.99 -4.86
C LEU A 136 -17.65 1.76 -6.36
N PHE A 137 -16.63 1.35 -7.11
CA PHE A 137 -16.67 1.24 -8.57
C PHE A 137 -16.11 -0.10 -9.08
N PRO A 138 -16.62 -1.25 -8.60
CA PRO A 138 -16.01 -2.56 -8.87
C PRO A 138 -15.84 -2.84 -10.35
N LYS A 139 -16.90 -2.67 -11.16
CA LYS A 139 -16.85 -2.92 -12.62
C LYS A 139 -15.80 -2.05 -13.31
N THR A 140 -15.74 -0.76 -12.96
CA THR A 140 -14.75 0.18 -13.54
C THR A 140 -13.34 -0.22 -13.17
N VAL A 141 -13.09 -0.55 -11.89
CA VAL A 141 -11.77 -0.98 -11.41
C VAL A 141 -11.33 -2.26 -12.11
N PHE A 142 -12.18 -3.29 -12.19
CA PHE A 142 -11.83 -4.54 -12.86
C PHE A 142 -11.55 -4.35 -14.36
N ASN A 143 -12.35 -3.53 -15.05
CA ASN A 143 -12.11 -3.21 -16.46
C ASN A 143 -10.76 -2.49 -16.66
N ILE A 144 -10.39 -1.59 -15.75
CA ILE A 144 -9.08 -0.91 -15.78
C ILE A 144 -7.96 -1.90 -15.56
N ILE A 145 -8.05 -2.76 -14.53
CA ILE A 145 -7.05 -3.80 -14.24
C ILE A 145 -6.86 -4.71 -15.46
N GLU A 146 -7.95 -5.22 -16.05
CA GLU A 146 -7.88 -6.08 -17.22
C GLU A 146 -7.21 -5.37 -18.40
N LYS A 147 -7.57 -4.11 -18.64
CA LYS A 147 -6.94 -3.28 -19.69
C LYS A 147 -5.45 -3.11 -19.47
N GLU A 148 -5.01 -2.83 -18.24
CA GLU A 148 -3.61 -2.59 -17.94
C GLU A 148 -2.79 -3.88 -17.98
N LEU A 149 -3.34 -5.00 -17.51
CA LEU A 149 -2.73 -6.32 -17.67
C LEU A 149 -2.58 -6.69 -19.15
N LYS A 150 -3.60 -6.48 -19.98
CA LYS A 150 -3.52 -6.69 -21.45
C LYS A 150 -2.48 -5.80 -22.12
N ALA A 151 -2.19 -4.63 -21.54
CA ALA A 151 -1.14 -3.73 -22.00
C ALA A 151 0.27 -4.14 -21.51
N GLY A 152 0.41 -5.27 -20.79
CA GLY A 152 1.67 -5.75 -20.25
C GLY A 152 2.14 -4.99 -19.01
N LEU A 153 1.27 -4.21 -18.37
CA LEU A 153 1.59 -3.49 -17.13
C LEU A 153 1.30 -4.38 -15.91
N SER A 154 1.89 -4.01 -14.77
CA SER A 154 1.66 -4.66 -13.48
C SER A 154 0.94 -3.72 -12.52
N PRO A 155 -0.40 -3.74 -12.46
CA PRO A 155 -1.19 -3.08 -11.45
C PRO A 155 -0.80 -3.50 -10.02
N VAL A 156 -0.73 -2.52 -9.13
CA VAL A 156 -0.53 -2.70 -7.68
C VAL A 156 -1.79 -2.22 -6.98
N ILE A 157 -2.53 -3.16 -6.42
CA ILE A 157 -3.75 -2.91 -5.66
C ILE A 157 -3.54 -3.29 -4.19
N PHE A 158 -4.35 -2.73 -3.30
CA PHE A 158 -4.48 -3.24 -1.94
C PHE A 158 -5.94 -3.45 -1.61
N LEU A 159 -6.21 -4.47 -0.81
CA LEU A 159 -7.52 -4.83 -0.31
C LEU A 159 -7.37 -5.18 1.17
N HIS A 160 -8.36 -4.84 1.97
CA HIS A 160 -8.42 -5.27 3.36
C HIS A 160 -9.25 -6.55 3.47
N PRO A 161 -8.85 -7.51 4.32
CA PRO A 161 -9.61 -8.76 4.48
C PRO A 161 -11.10 -8.57 4.78
N TYR A 162 -11.45 -7.53 5.56
CA TYR A 162 -12.84 -7.22 5.91
C TYR A 162 -13.68 -6.70 4.74
N GLU A 163 -13.05 -6.26 3.64
CA GLU A 163 -13.75 -5.85 2.40
C GLU A 163 -14.05 -7.04 1.49
N ILE A 164 -13.29 -8.13 1.64
CA ILE A 164 -13.40 -9.33 0.80
C ILE A 164 -14.29 -10.38 1.47
N ILE A 165 -14.12 -10.56 2.78
CA ILE A 165 -14.82 -11.60 3.55
C ILE A 165 -15.71 -10.93 4.58
N SER A 166 -17.02 -11.13 4.47
CA SER A 166 -17.95 -10.80 5.54
C SER A 166 -17.91 -11.91 6.61
N PRO A 167 -17.70 -11.58 7.90
CA PRO A 167 -17.85 -12.54 8.98
C PRO A 167 -19.25 -13.19 8.95
N GLN A 168 -19.34 -14.47 9.33
CA GLN A 168 -20.61 -15.20 9.37
C GLN A 168 -21.69 -14.50 10.22
N ASN A 169 -21.29 -13.69 11.21
CA ASN A 169 -22.18 -12.94 12.11
C ASN A 169 -22.28 -11.44 11.77
N PHE A 170 -21.81 -11.01 10.60
CA PHE A 170 -21.94 -9.62 10.19
C PHE A 170 -23.37 -9.37 9.71
N TYR A 171 -24.14 -8.57 10.44
CA TYR A 171 -25.49 -8.20 10.05
C TYR A 171 -25.49 -7.66 8.62
N LYS A 172 -26.07 -8.42 7.68
CA LYS A 172 -26.39 -7.90 6.36
C LYS A 172 -27.42 -6.80 6.55
N LYS A 173 -26.99 -5.55 6.46
CA LYS A 173 -27.90 -4.45 6.22
C LYS A 173 -28.55 -4.77 4.87
N ASN A 174 -29.85 -5.09 4.89
CA ASN A 174 -30.63 -5.22 3.68
C ASN A 174 -30.50 -3.89 2.92
N SER A 175 -29.76 -3.90 1.81
CA SER A 175 -29.82 -2.79 0.87
C SER A 175 -31.04 -3.00 -0.03
N PRO A 176 -31.82 -1.93 -0.30
CA PRO A 176 -32.92 -1.96 -1.26
C PRO A 176 -32.44 -2.25 -2.69
#